data_AF-A0A9N9RWQ0-F1
#
_entry.id   AF-A0A9N9RWQ0-F1
#
_cell.length_a   1.000
_cell.length_b   1.000
_cell.length_c   1.000
_cell.angle_alpha   90.00
_cell.angle_beta   90.00
_cell.angle_gamma   90.00
#
_symmetry.space_group_name_H-M   'P 1'
#
loop_
_entity.id
_entity.type
_entity.pdbx_description
1 polymer ?
#
loop_
_entity_poly.entity_id
_entity_poly.type
_entity_poly.pdbx_seq_one_letter_code
_entity_poly.pdbx_strand_id
1 'polypeptide(L)'
;MEKIIFIILILIILADCKTLTARTAIEPIADPIVVDDVAFFKIGTYRGFTDEGSEYQKSYFLSRYSTAFWAESKAICKAFDLELASMETLAEARALFTMCENHSFLRTLGSTWIWVDAIALTGKSTSDWYWTKSGKKISYPIPWYPGGPDTADQFCMVIGKVNINAKFAFNDVTNYPAFIKLGTFRGLTDNGSEYQKSYYFPIHFRTNWGIAKSLCSSFGLELATMETRAEADSFLDIVEFHQTIRSLGLIWILIDGITSVPRSTTEWFWKKSGNKISFMLPWNPGQPDFYNNRELCLTVGKGNPSHRFGFNDWPCWDTATPFICQKIDFVMH
;
A
#
# COMPACT_ATOMS: atom_id res chain seq x y z
N MET A 1 -21.34 -10.98 13.98
CA MET A 1 -21.43 -10.23 12.72
C MET A 1 -20.20 -9.35 12.61
N GLU A 2 -19.15 -9.86 11.98
CA GLU A 2 -17.97 -9.05 11.63
C GLU A 2 -18.31 -8.24 10.38
N LYS A 3 -18.14 -6.92 10.46
CA LYS A 3 -18.34 -5.99 9.34
C LYS A 3 -17.01 -5.83 8.62
N ILE A 4 -16.94 -6.17 7.34
CA ILE A 4 -15.75 -5.99 6.50
C ILE A 4 -16.04 -4.85 5.50
N ILE A 5 -15.10 -3.91 5.33
CA ILE A 5 -15.30 -2.62 4.66
C ILE A 5 -14.22 -2.41 3.57
N PHE A 6 -14.58 -1.92 2.36
CA PHE A 6 -13.71 -1.90 1.16
C PHE A 6 -13.66 -0.53 0.41
N ILE A 7 -12.57 -0.16 -0.28
CA ILE A 7 -12.29 1.11 -1.02
C ILE A 7 -11.89 0.87 -2.50
N ILE A 8 -12.11 1.88 -3.36
CA ILE A 8 -11.66 2.00 -4.76
C ILE A 8 -10.92 3.36 -5.01
N LEU A 9 -9.95 3.44 -5.94
CA LEU A 9 -9.07 4.63 -6.19
C LEU A 9 -8.92 5.08 -7.67
N ILE A 10 -8.98 6.39 -7.99
CA ILE A 10 -9.22 6.97 -9.35
C ILE A 10 -7.97 7.39 -10.18
N LEU A 11 -8.06 7.29 -11.52
CA LEU A 11 -7.25 7.96 -12.56
C LEU A 11 -8.17 8.72 -13.57
N ILE A 12 -7.88 9.99 -13.94
CA ILE A 12 -8.76 10.84 -14.78
C ILE A 12 -8.15 11.11 -16.17
N ILE A 13 -8.89 10.85 -17.26
CA ILE A 13 -8.63 11.36 -18.63
C ILE A 13 -9.97 11.77 -19.28
N LEU A 14 -10.04 12.95 -19.92
CA LEU A 14 -11.30 13.57 -20.39
C LEU A 14 -11.63 13.23 -21.86
N ALA A 15 -12.87 12.80 -22.15
CA ALA A 15 -13.54 12.91 -23.46
C ALA A 15 -15.07 12.67 -23.33
N ASP A 16 -15.84 13.24 -24.26
CA ASP A 16 -17.25 13.64 -24.13
C ASP A 16 -18.25 12.73 -24.90
N CYS A 17 -19.55 12.87 -24.57
CA CYS A 17 -20.78 12.54 -25.37
C CYS A 17 -21.77 11.45 -24.86
N LYS A 18 -22.94 11.97 -24.39
CA LYS A 18 -24.39 11.60 -24.49
C LYS A 18 -24.97 10.17 -24.29
N THR A 19 -26.21 10.20 -23.80
CA THR A 19 -26.95 9.27 -22.92
C THR A 19 -28.04 8.42 -23.57
N LEU A 20 -28.36 7.27 -22.94
CA LEU A 20 -29.70 6.61 -22.95
C LEU A 20 -29.87 5.75 -21.67
N THR A 21 -31.09 5.73 -21.11
CA THR A 21 -31.43 5.21 -19.75
C THR A 21 -32.27 3.93 -19.75
N ALA A 22 -32.03 3.05 -18.77
CA ALA A 22 -32.97 2.04 -18.26
C ALA A 22 -32.78 1.82 -16.74
N ARG A 23 -33.85 1.52 -15.98
CA ARG A 23 -33.92 1.48 -14.50
C ARG A 23 -33.75 0.07 -13.90
N THR A 24 -32.99 -0.01 -12.80
CA THR A 24 -33.04 -1.08 -11.77
C THR A 24 -33.21 -0.45 -10.39
N ALA A 25 -33.88 -1.15 -9.46
CA ALA A 25 -34.25 -0.63 -8.14
C ALA A 25 -33.02 -0.56 -7.22
N ILE A 26 -32.68 0.67 -6.81
CA ILE A 26 -31.61 1.02 -5.88
C ILE A 26 -32.31 1.55 -4.63
N GLU A 27 -31.97 1.05 -3.44
CA GLU A 27 -32.47 1.63 -2.20
C GLU A 27 -32.01 3.09 -2.08
N PRO A 28 -32.89 4.01 -1.63
CA PRO A 28 -32.55 5.42 -1.54
C PRO A 28 -31.32 5.65 -0.67
N ILE A 29 -30.42 6.48 -1.20
CA ILE A 29 -29.20 6.94 -0.55
C ILE A 29 -29.63 7.62 0.76
N ALA A 30 -29.29 7.02 1.89
CA ALA A 30 -29.32 7.72 3.17
C ALA A 30 -28.36 8.91 3.09
N ASP A 31 -28.81 10.05 3.61
CA ASP A 31 -28.07 11.32 3.58
C ASP A 31 -26.59 11.14 3.94
N PRO A 32 -25.68 11.87 3.28
CA PRO A 32 -24.26 11.78 3.57
C PRO A 32 -24.04 12.14 5.04
N ILE A 33 -23.54 11.20 5.81
CA ILE A 33 -22.91 11.50 7.10
C ILE A 33 -21.67 12.33 6.75
N VAL A 34 -21.80 13.65 6.85
CA VAL A 34 -20.68 14.57 6.77
C VAL A 34 -19.91 14.42 8.08
N VAL A 35 -18.94 13.50 8.07
CA VAL A 35 -17.80 13.61 8.98
C VAL A 35 -16.82 14.51 8.24
N ASP A 36 -16.54 15.68 8.79
CA ASP A 36 -15.89 16.84 8.13
C ASP A 36 -14.43 16.62 7.66
N ASP A 37 -13.92 15.39 7.56
CA ASP A 37 -12.51 15.17 7.18
C ASP A 37 -12.20 13.78 6.58
N VAL A 38 -13.16 13.10 5.96
CA VAL A 38 -12.90 11.73 5.47
C VAL A 38 -12.37 11.75 4.04
N ALA A 39 -11.15 11.25 3.88
CA ALA A 39 -10.46 11.02 2.60
C ALA A 39 -11.25 10.14 1.59
N PHE A 40 -12.40 9.58 2.01
CA PHE A 40 -13.26 8.69 1.25
C PHE A 40 -14.75 9.05 1.42
N PHE A 41 -15.54 8.82 0.38
CA PHE A 41 -16.99 8.86 0.46
C PHE A 41 -17.57 7.49 0.08
N LYS A 42 -18.67 7.12 0.73
CA LYS A 42 -19.35 5.84 0.48
C LYS A 42 -20.09 5.90 -0.85
N ILE A 43 -19.86 4.92 -1.72
CA ILE A 43 -20.55 4.80 -3.02
C ILE A 43 -21.77 3.88 -2.94
N GLY A 44 -21.79 2.93 -2.01
CA GLY A 44 -22.92 2.03 -1.84
C GLY A 44 -22.66 0.87 -0.89
N THR A 45 -23.66 0.01 -0.75
CA THR A 45 -23.61 -1.21 0.07
C THR A 45 -24.15 -2.37 -0.75
N TYR A 46 -23.42 -3.48 -0.77
CA TYR A 46 -23.90 -4.75 -1.30
C TYR A 46 -24.25 -5.70 -0.16
N ARG A 47 -25.34 -6.44 -0.31
CA ARG A 47 -25.70 -7.59 0.54
C ARG A 47 -25.77 -8.82 -0.33
N GLY A 48 -25.16 -9.90 0.11
CA GLY A 48 -25.10 -11.16 -0.62
C GLY A 48 -24.97 -12.35 0.33
N PHE A 49 -24.75 -13.53 -0.24
CA PHE A 49 -24.55 -14.77 0.51
C PHE A 49 -23.23 -15.40 0.10
N THR A 50 -22.50 -15.97 1.07
CA THR A 50 -21.31 -16.79 0.81
C THR A 50 -21.72 -18.10 0.12
N ASP A 51 -20.75 -18.84 -0.41
CA ASP A 51 -20.99 -20.18 -0.99
C ASP A 51 -21.59 -21.16 0.03
N GLU A 52 -21.36 -20.92 1.32
CA GLU A 52 -21.89 -21.67 2.46
C GLU A 52 -23.31 -21.20 2.88
N GLY A 53 -23.88 -20.22 2.18
CA GLY A 53 -25.21 -19.67 2.45
C GLY A 53 -25.27 -18.65 3.58
N SER A 54 -24.13 -18.19 4.11
CA SER A 54 -24.11 -17.15 5.14
C SER A 54 -24.28 -15.77 4.52
N GLU A 55 -25.20 -14.96 5.05
CA GLU A 55 -25.36 -13.58 4.59
C GLU A 55 -24.12 -12.74 4.93
N TYR A 56 -23.69 -11.90 4.00
CA TYR A 56 -22.65 -10.91 4.22
C TYR A 56 -23.04 -9.56 3.63
N GLN A 57 -22.44 -8.50 4.17
CA GLN A 57 -22.63 -7.13 3.72
C GLN A 57 -21.26 -6.47 3.51
N LYS A 58 -21.08 -5.82 2.35
CA LYS A 58 -19.90 -5.00 2.04
C LYS A 58 -20.34 -3.56 1.78
N SER A 59 -19.60 -2.61 2.33
CA SER A 59 -19.74 -1.19 1.98
C SER A 59 -18.53 -0.79 1.15
N TYR A 60 -18.79 -0.09 0.04
CA TYR A 60 -17.75 0.40 -0.86
C TYR A 60 -17.57 1.90 -0.73
N PHE A 61 -16.32 2.33 -0.77
CA PHE A 61 -15.91 3.72 -0.61
C PHE A 61 -14.99 4.13 -1.76
N LEU A 62 -14.94 5.42 -2.05
CA LEU A 62 -14.13 5.99 -3.10
C LEU A 62 -13.31 7.15 -2.55
N SER A 63 -12.01 7.16 -2.85
CA SER A 63 -11.13 8.24 -2.40
C SER A 63 -11.48 9.56 -3.09
N ARG A 64 -11.43 10.67 -2.33
CA ARG A 64 -11.71 12.01 -2.87
C ARG A 64 -10.50 12.66 -3.56
N TYR A 65 -9.27 12.35 -3.14
CA TYR A 65 -8.07 13.11 -3.53
C TYR A 65 -6.87 12.26 -3.95
N SER A 66 -6.98 10.94 -3.95
CA SER A 66 -5.80 10.10 -4.19
C SER A 66 -5.68 9.70 -5.65
N THR A 67 -4.60 10.17 -6.30
CA THR A 67 -4.01 9.51 -7.48
C THR A 67 -2.86 8.66 -6.97
N ALA A 68 -3.00 7.35 -7.05
CA ALA A 68 -2.03 6.40 -6.51
C ALA A 68 -1.93 5.18 -7.42
N PHE A 69 -0.77 4.54 -7.44
CA PHE A 69 -0.62 3.25 -8.12
C PHE A 69 -1.37 2.14 -7.36
N TRP A 70 -1.56 0.97 -7.97
CA TRP A 70 -2.36 -0.12 -7.38
C TRP A 70 -1.91 -0.48 -5.95
N ALA A 71 -0.60 -0.65 -5.75
CA ALA A 71 -0.02 -1.00 -4.47
C ALA A 71 -0.16 0.11 -3.41
N GLU A 72 0.05 1.37 -3.81
CA GLU A 72 -0.20 2.52 -2.94
C GLU A 72 -1.68 2.59 -2.56
N SER A 73 -2.57 2.34 -3.51
CA SER A 73 -4.01 2.30 -3.28
C SER A 73 -4.35 1.26 -2.23
N LYS A 74 -3.82 0.05 -2.37
CA LYS A 74 -4.00 -1.02 -1.40
C LYS A 74 -3.48 -0.64 -0.01
N ALA A 75 -2.31 -0.01 0.09
CA ALA A 75 -1.74 0.44 1.36
C ALA A 75 -2.54 1.57 2.00
N ILE A 76 -3.01 2.53 1.20
CA ILE A 76 -3.91 3.59 1.63
C ILE A 76 -5.19 2.97 2.21
N CYS A 77 -5.84 2.03 1.51
CA CYS A 77 -7.01 1.35 2.04
C CYS A 77 -6.70 0.72 3.40
N LYS A 78 -5.60 -0.04 3.49
CA LYS A 78 -5.19 -0.72 4.72
C LYS A 78 -4.92 0.25 5.87
N ALA A 79 -4.38 1.43 5.60
CA ALA A 79 -4.11 2.45 6.62
C ALA A 79 -5.38 3.01 7.28
N PHE A 80 -6.54 2.87 6.63
CA PHE A 80 -7.84 3.30 7.16
C PHE A 80 -8.71 2.13 7.65
N ASP A 81 -8.11 0.95 7.90
CA ASP A 81 -8.83 -0.28 8.25
C ASP A 81 -9.84 -0.72 7.17
N LEU A 82 -9.42 -0.54 5.92
CA LEU A 82 -10.18 -0.81 4.72
C LEU A 82 -9.34 -1.65 3.76
N GLU A 83 -9.95 -2.16 2.70
CA GLU A 83 -9.29 -3.01 1.73
C GLU A 83 -9.59 -2.55 0.33
N LEU A 84 -8.66 -2.73 -0.61
CA LEU A 84 -8.97 -2.48 -2.01
C LEU A 84 -10.13 -3.39 -2.43
N ALA A 85 -11.06 -2.90 -3.24
CA ALA A 85 -12.33 -3.59 -3.46
C ALA A 85 -12.12 -4.96 -4.13
N SER A 86 -12.68 -5.99 -3.52
CA SER A 86 -12.81 -7.32 -4.11
C SER A 86 -14.28 -7.66 -4.33
N MET A 87 -14.55 -8.50 -5.32
CA MET A 87 -15.89 -9.05 -5.56
C MET A 87 -15.83 -10.56 -5.67
N GLU A 88 -16.56 -11.26 -4.81
CA GLU A 88 -16.56 -12.73 -4.78
C GLU A 88 -17.49 -13.31 -5.84
N THR A 89 -18.47 -12.54 -6.32
CA THR A 89 -19.48 -13.01 -7.27
C THR A 89 -19.71 -12.02 -8.42
N LEU A 90 -20.25 -12.54 -9.54
CA LEU A 90 -20.69 -11.69 -10.66
C LEU A 90 -21.83 -10.75 -10.27
N ALA A 91 -22.71 -11.17 -9.35
CA ALA A 91 -23.80 -10.34 -8.86
C ALA A 91 -23.27 -9.12 -8.09
N GLU A 92 -22.28 -9.34 -7.22
CA GLU A 92 -21.58 -8.29 -6.49
C GLU A 92 -20.84 -7.34 -7.44
N ALA A 93 -20.12 -7.86 -8.43
CA ALA A 93 -19.44 -7.05 -9.43
C ALA A 93 -20.40 -6.14 -10.19
N ARG A 94 -21.55 -6.67 -10.65
CA ARG A 94 -22.59 -5.88 -11.32
C ARG A 94 -23.22 -4.84 -10.41
N ALA A 95 -23.49 -5.19 -9.15
CA ALA A 95 -24.03 -4.25 -8.18
C ALA A 95 -23.06 -3.09 -7.96
N LEU A 96 -21.76 -3.38 -7.86
CA LEU A 96 -20.74 -2.34 -7.73
C LEU A 96 -20.68 -1.43 -8.96
N PHE A 97 -20.79 -1.98 -10.16
CA PHE A 97 -20.87 -1.19 -11.39
C PHE A 97 -22.07 -0.26 -11.40
N THR A 98 -23.24 -0.75 -11.02
CA THR A 98 -24.46 0.06 -10.89
C THR A 98 -24.28 1.17 -9.84
N MET A 99 -23.60 0.89 -8.71
CA MET A 99 -23.26 1.93 -7.73
C MET A 99 -22.37 3.00 -8.37
N CYS A 100 -21.31 2.59 -9.07
CA CYS A 100 -20.39 3.51 -9.75
C CYS A 100 -21.07 4.37 -10.82
N GLU A 101 -21.96 3.79 -11.62
CA GLU A 101 -22.69 4.47 -12.70
C GLU A 101 -23.70 5.48 -12.17
N ASN A 102 -24.35 5.17 -11.05
CA ASN A 102 -25.40 6.02 -10.49
C ASN A 102 -24.89 7.06 -9.47
N HIS A 103 -23.66 6.91 -8.98
CA HIS A 103 -23.10 7.83 -8.02
C HIS A 103 -22.89 9.24 -8.62
N SER A 104 -23.48 10.26 -8.01
CA SER A 104 -23.50 11.64 -8.53
C SER A 104 -22.10 12.19 -8.86
N PHE A 105 -21.14 12.03 -7.95
CA PHE A 105 -19.76 12.46 -8.18
C PHE A 105 -19.10 11.73 -9.35
N LEU A 106 -19.21 10.40 -9.42
CA LEU A 106 -18.62 9.62 -10.51
C LEU A 106 -19.28 9.92 -11.85
N ARG A 107 -20.55 10.35 -11.86
CA ARG A 107 -21.22 10.84 -13.07
C ARG A 107 -20.62 12.14 -13.59
N THR A 108 -20.13 13.02 -12.71
CA THR A 108 -19.44 14.26 -13.11
C THR A 108 -18.03 14.02 -13.62
N LEU A 109 -17.40 12.90 -13.22
CA LEU A 109 -16.14 12.48 -13.79
C LEU A 109 -16.37 11.93 -15.20
N GLY A 110 -15.50 12.31 -16.14
CA GLY A 110 -15.46 11.78 -17.50
C GLY A 110 -15.04 10.30 -17.51
N SER A 111 -14.11 9.93 -18.39
CA SER A 111 -13.52 8.61 -18.33
C SER A 111 -12.67 8.50 -17.06
N THR A 112 -12.99 7.52 -16.22
CA THR A 112 -12.29 7.28 -14.95
C THR A 112 -11.98 5.80 -14.81
N TRP A 113 -10.79 5.51 -14.31
CA TRP A 113 -10.33 4.15 -14.01
C TRP A 113 -10.13 4.04 -12.52
N ILE A 114 -10.61 2.95 -11.93
CA ILE A 114 -10.66 2.80 -10.48
C ILE A 114 -10.03 1.48 -10.03
N TRP A 115 -8.93 1.49 -9.28
CA TRP A 115 -8.19 0.27 -8.87
C TRP A 115 -9.02 -0.67 -7.98
N VAL A 116 -8.95 -1.98 -8.25
CA VAL A 116 -9.56 -3.05 -7.44
C VAL A 116 -8.53 -4.11 -7.04
N ASP A 117 -8.81 -4.94 -6.04
CA ASP A 117 -7.87 -5.90 -5.42
C ASP A 117 -7.57 -7.16 -6.23
N ALA A 118 -7.49 -7.06 -7.56
CA ALA A 118 -7.22 -8.20 -8.42
C ALA A 118 -5.87 -8.07 -9.13
N ILE A 119 -5.12 -9.18 -9.10
CA ILE A 119 -3.85 -9.32 -9.83
C ILE A 119 -3.83 -10.55 -10.73
N ALA A 120 -3.09 -10.46 -11.84
CA ALA A 120 -2.70 -11.60 -12.64
C ALA A 120 -1.33 -12.12 -12.17
N LEU A 121 -1.22 -13.41 -11.89
CA LEU A 121 0.06 -14.02 -11.48
C LEU A 121 0.98 -14.35 -12.67
N THR A 122 0.42 -14.45 -13.87
CA THR A 122 1.17 -14.73 -15.09
C THR A 122 0.83 -13.68 -16.13
N GLY A 123 1.83 -12.95 -16.63
CA GLY A 123 1.66 -11.83 -17.56
C GLY A 123 1.20 -12.21 -18.96
N LYS A 124 0.52 -13.35 -19.12
CA LYS A 124 0.10 -13.86 -20.44
C LYS A 124 -1.27 -14.53 -20.45
N SER A 125 -1.89 -14.79 -19.30
CA SER A 125 -3.17 -15.49 -19.23
C SER A 125 -4.30 -14.56 -18.83
N THR A 126 -5.32 -14.47 -19.68
CA THR A 126 -6.56 -13.75 -19.42
C THR A 126 -7.44 -14.42 -18.37
N SER A 127 -7.08 -15.64 -17.94
CA SER A 127 -7.92 -16.52 -17.14
C SER A 127 -7.43 -16.76 -15.72
N ASP A 128 -6.27 -16.20 -15.32
CA ASP A 128 -5.63 -16.46 -14.02
C ASP A 128 -5.52 -15.20 -13.16
N TRP A 129 -6.69 -14.69 -12.75
CA TRP A 129 -6.81 -13.54 -11.85
C TRP A 129 -7.14 -13.97 -10.43
N TYR A 130 -6.58 -13.27 -9.45
CA TYR A 130 -6.73 -13.60 -8.04
C TYR A 130 -7.05 -12.34 -7.23
N TRP A 131 -7.98 -12.48 -6.29
CA TRP A 131 -8.16 -11.49 -5.24
C TRP A 131 -7.03 -11.58 -4.25
N THR A 132 -6.26 -10.51 -4.06
CA THR A 132 -5.01 -10.63 -3.30
C THR A 132 -5.24 -10.83 -1.82
N LYS A 133 -6.36 -10.31 -1.28
CA LYS A 133 -6.78 -10.59 0.09
C LYS A 133 -7.06 -12.07 0.34
N SER A 134 -7.96 -12.65 -0.44
CA SER A 134 -8.44 -14.02 -0.17
C SER A 134 -7.52 -15.09 -0.78
N GLY A 135 -6.64 -14.69 -1.71
CA GLY A 135 -5.87 -15.60 -2.55
C GLY A 135 -6.73 -16.44 -3.50
N LYS A 136 -8.06 -16.21 -3.53
CA LYS A 136 -8.98 -16.99 -4.36
C LYS A 136 -8.87 -16.54 -5.82
N LYS A 137 -8.86 -17.52 -6.71
CA LYS A 137 -8.99 -17.28 -8.15
C LYS A 137 -10.39 -16.72 -8.43
N ILE A 138 -10.46 -15.71 -9.29
CA ILE A 138 -11.73 -15.18 -9.78
C ILE A 138 -12.40 -16.25 -10.64
N SER A 139 -13.53 -16.78 -10.16
CA SER A 139 -14.22 -17.93 -10.76
C SER A 139 -15.36 -17.56 -11.70
N TYR A 140 -15.80 -16.30 -11.70
CA TYR A 140 -16.89 -15.83 -12.55
C TYR A 140 -16.38 -15.13 -13.82
N PRO A 141 -17.18 -15.08 -14.91
CA PRO A 141 -16.80 -14.39 -16.13
C PRO A 141 -16.60 -12.90 -15.87
N ILE A 142 -15.36 -12.43 -16.01
CA ILE A 142 -15.02 -11.01 -15.82
C ILE A 142 -15.58 -10.23 -17.02
N PRO A 143 -16.47 -9.24 -16.80
CA PRO A 143 -16.98 -8.36 -17.85
C PRO A 143 -15.91 -7.36 -18.29
N TRP A 144 -14.93 -7.85 -19.03
CA TRP A 144 -13.84 -7.05 -19.57
C TRP A 144 -14.35 -5.96 -20.52
N TYR A 145 -13.64 -4.84 -20.52
CA TYR A 145 -13.73 -3.83 -21.55
C TYR A 145 -13.36 -4.45 -22.91
N PRO A 146 -14.02 -4.07 -24.03
CA PRO A 146 -13.69 -4.59 -25.35
C PRO A 146 -12.19 -4.44 -25.66
N GLY A 147 -11.55 -5.55 -26.02
CA GLY A 147 -10.10 -5.61 -26.25
C GLY A 147 -9.30 -6.17 -25.08
N GLY A 148 -9.84 -6.13 -23.86
CA GLY A 148 -9.17 -6.62 -22.66
C GLY A 148 -9.34 -8.13 -22.40
N PRO A 149 -8.36 -8.82 -21.78
CA PRO A 149 -6.97 -8.39 -21.52
C PRO A 149 -6.10 -8.31 -22.77
N ASP A 150 -5.41 -7.19 -22.98
CA ASP A 150 -4.71 -6.89 -24.23
C ASP A 150 -3.17 -6.92 -24.14
N THR A 151 -2.53 -6.86 -22.97
CA THR A 151 -1.06 -6.77 -22.92
C THR A 151 -0.36 -7.61 -21.84
N ALA A 152 0.94 -7.85 -22.07
CA ALA A 152 1.79 -8.71 -21.25
C ALA A 152 2.27 -8.07 -19.93
N ASP A 153 2.06 -6.76 -19.78
CA ASP A 153 2.68 -5.95 -18.72
C ASP A 153 1.63 -5.32 -17.77
N GLN A 154 0.37 -5.74 -17.87
CA GLN A 154 -0.74 -5.23 -17.06
C GLN A 154 -1.24 -6.27 -16.07
N PHE A 155 -0.69 -6.21 -14.85
CA PHE A 155 -0.94 -7.22 -13.82
C PHE A 155 -2.01 -6.84 -12.81
N CYS A 156 -2.54 -5.61 -12.85
CA CYS A 156 -3.50 -5.11 -11.87
C CYS A 156 -4.80 -4.66 -12.54
N MET A 157 -5.91 -4.91 -11.87
CA MET A 157 -7.24 -4.67 -12.43
C MET A 157 -7.81 -3.32 -12.00
N VAL A 158 -8.49 -2.65 -12.94
CA VAL A 158 -9.29 -1.45 -12.68
C VAL A 158 -10.74 -1.67 -13.09
N ILE A 159 -11.67 -0.94 -12.47
CA ILE A 159 -13.00 -0.67 -12.99
C ILE A 159 -12.93 0.62 -13.79
N GLY A 160 -13.12 0.53 -15.09
CA GLY A 160 -13.23 1.67 -15.99
C GLY A 160 -14.65 2.08 -16.27
N LYS A 161 -14.92 3.39 -16.21
CA LYS A 161 -16.10 3.99 -16.83
C LYS A 161 -15.68 4.55 -18.19
N VAL A 162 -16.17 3.95 -19.27
CA VAL A 162 -16.04 4.48 -20.64
C VAL A 162 -17.44 4.57 -21.22
N ASN A 163 -17.88 5.78 -21.59
CA ASN A 163 -19.19 6.02 -22.20
C ASN A 163 -20.34 5.32 -21.45
N ILE A 164 -20.61 5.79 -20.23
CA ILE A 164 -21.71 5.42 -19.31
C ILE A 164 -21.75 3.98 -18.75
N ASN A 165 -20.91 3.05 -19.20
CA ASN A 165 -20.88 1.69 -18.64
C ASN A 165 -19.59 1.44 -17.85
N ALA A 166 -19.71 0.92 -16.63
CA ALA A 166 -18.58 0.43 -15.86
C ALA A 166 -18.20 -0.99 -16.32
N LYS A 167 -16.95 -1.18 -16.71
CA LYS A 167 -16.36 -2.47 -17.12
C LYS A 167 -15.00 -2.62 -16.49
N PHE A 168 -14.49 -3.85 -16.40
CA PHE A 168 -13.10 -4.03 -15.98
C PHE A 168 -12.15 -3.66 -17.11
N ALA A 169 -11.02 -3.04 -16.79
CA ALA A 169 -9.92 -2.93 -17.73
C ALA A 169 -8.59 -3.00 -17.00
N PHE A 170 -7.55 -2.67 -17.75
CA PHE A 170 -6.17 -2.72 -17.36
C PHE A 170 -5.66 -1.31 -17.11
N ASN A 171 -4.64 -1.23 -16.28
CA ASN A 171 -3.74 -0.10 -16.33
C ASN A 171 -2.32 -0.62 -16.09
N ASP A 172 -1.38 0.00 -16.79
CA ASP A 172 0.03 -0.35 -16.79
C ASP A 172 0.57 -0.25 -15.37
N VAL A 173 1.14 -1.35 -14.89
CA VAL A 173 2.01 -1.32 -13.72
C VAL A 173 3.38 -1.53 -14.32
N THR A 174 4.00 -0.43 -14.74
CA THR A 174 5.34 -0.47 -15.35
C THR A 174 6.19 -1.51 -14.64
N ASN A 175 6.69 -2.45 -15.44
CA ASN A 175 7.30 -3.76 -15.19
C ASN A 175 8.49 -3.78 -14.21
N TYR A 176 8.35 -3.13 -13.06
CA TYR A 176 9.37 -2.99 -12.06
C TYR A 176 8.98 -3.84 -10.85
N PRO A 177 9.86 -4.70 -10.33
CA PRO A 177 9.58 -5.39 -9.09
C PRO A 177 9.26 -4.30 -8.05
N ALA A 178 8.06 -4.35 -7.48
CA ALA A 178 7.59 -3.36 -6.50
C ALA A 178 8.58 -3.21 -5.33
N PHE A 179 9.43 -4.21 -5.13
CA PHE A 179 10.54 -4.26 -4.18
C PHE A 179 11.78 -4.88 -4.81
N ILE A 180 12.92 -4.21 -4.67
CA ILE A 180 14.25 -4.77 -4.95
C ILE A 180 14.83 -5.32 -3.65
N LYS A 181 15.26 -6.59 -3.65
CA LYS A 181 15.97 -7.14 -2.50
C LYS A 181 17.37 -6.51 -2.41
N LEU A 182 17.64 -5.82 -1.31
CA LEU A 182 18.92 -5.15 -1.06
C LEU A 182 20.00 -6.12 -0.55
N GLY A 183 19.62 -7.06 0.31
CA GLY A 183 20.56 -7.95 0.96
C GLY A 183 19.91 -8.76 2.07
N THR A 184 20.75 -9.50 2.79
CA THR A 184 20.33 -10.31 3.94
C THR A 184 21.29 -10.17 5.10
N PHE A 185 20.75 -10.18 6.31
CA PHE A 185 21.48 -10.34 7.56
C PHE A 185 21.15 -11.69 8.18
N ARG A 186 22.12 -12.35 8.81
CA ARG A 186 21.92 -13.55 9.63
C ARG A 186 22.37 -13.27 11.04
N GLY A 187 21.57 -13.68 12.01
CA GLY A 187 21.85 -13.48 13.43
C GLY A 187 21.29 -14.62 14.28
N LEU A 188 21.52 -14.51 15.58
CA LEU A 188 20.95 -15.41 16.59
C LEU A 188 19.99 -14.61 17.45
N THR A 189 18.83 -15.19 17.75
CA THR A 189 17.91 -14.69 18.77
C THR A 189 18.50 -14.91 20.17
N ASP A 190 17.90 -14.29 21.20
CA ASP A 190 18.35 -14.44 22.59
C ASP A 190 18.36 -15.89 23.10
N ASN A 191 17.48 -16.74 22.55
CA ASN A 191 17.44 -18.18 22.86
C ASN A 191 18.38 -19.03 21.98
N GLY A 192 19.23 -18.41 21.16
CA GLY A 192 20.21 -19.07 20.30
C GLY A 192 19.67 -19.61 18.96
N SER A 193 18.42 -19.28 18.59
CA SER A 193 17.86 -19.69 17.29
C SER A 193 18.41 -18.83 16.16
N GLU A 194 18.82 -19.44 15.05
CA GLU A 194 19.26 -18.69 13.87
C GLU A 194 18.07 -18.05 13.15
N TYR A 195 18.22 -16.77 12.80
CA TYR A 195 17.26 -16.03 11.98
C TYR A 195 17.96 -15.35 10.82
N GLN A 196 17.22 -15.20 9.72
CA GLN A 196 17.64 -14.44 8.56
C GLN A 196 16.66 -13.29 8.33
N LYS A 197 17.19 -12.07 8.18
CA LYS A 197 16.43 -10.90 7.72
C LYS A 197 16.79 -10.60 6.28
N SER A 198 15.78 -10.46 5.41
CA SER A 198 15.95 -9.96 4.04
C SER A 198 15.40 -8.53 3.95
N TYR A 199 16.17 -7.60 3.37
CA TYR A 199 15.77 -6.20 3.21
C TYR A 199 15.33 -5.90 1.78
N TYR A 200 14.30 -5.07 1.64
CA TYR A 200 13.59 -4.80 0.40
C TYR A 200 13.35 -3.31 0.21
N PHE A 201 13.75 -2.78 -0.94
CA PHE A 201 13.60 -1.37 -1.29
C PHE A 201 12.54 -1.17 -2.39
N PRO A 202 11.44 -0.47 -2.09
CA PRO A 202 10.40 -0.18 -3.05
C PRO A 202 10.73 1.05 -3.89
N ILE A 203 11.33 0.82 -5.06
CA ILE A 203 11.97 1.86 -5.89
C ILE A 203 11.04 3.00 -6.34
N HIS A 204 9.74 2.76 -6.44
CA HIS A 204 8.77 3.75 -6.91
C HIS A 204 7.96 4.40 -5.80
N PHE A 205 8.13 3.96 -4.56
CA PHE A 205 7.26 4.39 -3.46
C PHE A 205 7.98 5.39 -2.57
N ARG A 206 7.31 6.52 -2.35
CA ARG A 206 7.73 7.53 -1.38
C ARG A 206 6.51 7.93 -0.58
N THR A 207 6.63 7.86 0.73
CA THR A 207 5.50 8.14 1.61
C THR A 207 5.97 8.50 3.00
N ASN A 208 5.04 8.86 3.88
CA ASN A 208 5.36 9.16 5.27
C ASN A 208 5.52 7.87 6.10
N TRP A 209 6.00 7.98 7.34
CA TRP A 209 6.36 6.82 8.15
C TRP A 209 5.18 5.87 8.42
N GLY A 210 4.00 6.43 8.72
CA GLY A 210 2.79 5.65 8.98
C GLY A 210 2.32 4.85 7.77
N ILE A 211 2.31 5.47 6.58
CA ILE A 211 1.92 4.80 5.35
C ILE A 211 3.00 3.79 4.90
N ALA A 212 4.28 4.10 5.07
CA ALA A 212 5.39 3.19 4.73
C ALA A 212 5.26 1.86 5.49
N LYS A 213 4.92 1.94 6.78
CA LYS A 213 4.64 0.77 7.61
C LYS A 213 3.47 -0.05 7.07
N SER A 214 2.33 0.59 6.80
CA SER A 214 1.15 -0.07 6.22
C SER A 214 1.45 -0.71 4.87
N LEU A 215 2.26 -0.05 4.05
CA LEU A 215 2.68 -0.52 2.73
C LEU A 215 3.57 -1.76 2.85
N CYS A 216 4.61 -1.77 3.69
CA CYS A 216 5.38 -3.00 3.96
C CYS A 216 4.46 -4.15 4.41
N SER A 217 3.56 -3.89 5.37
CA SER A 217 2.63 -4.89 5.88
C SER A 217 1.57 -5.36 4.86
N SER A 218 1.29 -4.59 3.81
CA SER A 218 0.38 -5.03 2.73
C SER A 218 0.99 -6.10 1.83
N PHE A 219 2.32 -6.24 1.86
CA PHE A 219 3.10 -7.24 1.12
C PHE A 219 3.62 -8.38 2.00
N GLY A 220 3.13 -8.51 3.24
CA GLY A 220 3.64 -9.51 4.19
C GLY A 220 5.08 -9.21 4.64
N LEU A 221 5.51 -7.95 4.52
CA LEU A 221 6.78 -7.44 5.00
C LEU A 221 6.56 -6.52 6.20
N GLU A 222 7.66 -6.02 6.76
CA GLU A 222 7.65 -5.07 7.88
C GLU A 222 8.54 -3.89 7.55
N LEU A 223 8.30 -2.72 8.12
CA LEU A 223 9.27 -1.64 8.00
C LEU A 223 10.56 -2.04 8.75
N ALA A 224 11.73 -1.75 8.19
CA ALA A 224 12.99 -2.31 8.66
C ALA A 224 13.32 -1.94 10.12
N THR A 225 13.82 -2.91 10.87
CA THR A 225 14.19 -2.83 12.30
C THR A 225 15.53 -3.50 12.49
N MET A 226 16.30 -3.09 13.49
CA MET A 226 17.57 -3.72 13.81
C MET A 226 17.65 -4.01 15.31
N GLU A 227 17.77 -5.27 15.70
CA GLU A 227 17.68 -5.63 17.13
C GLU A 227 19.03 -5.51 17.85
N THR A 228 20.13 -5.50 17.09
CA THR A 228 21.49 -5.43 17.63
C THR A 228 22.35 -4.42 16.90
N ARG A 229 23.45 -4.01 17.55
CA ARG A 229 24.45 -3.14 16.93
C ARG A 229 25.06 -3.74 15.65
N ALA A 230 25.38 -5.04 15.69
CA ALA A 230 25.96 -5.75 14.55
C ALA A 230 24.97 -5.80 13.36
N GLU A 231 23.68 -5.96 13.65
CA GLU A 231 22.63 -5.91 12.64
C GLU A 231 22.51 -4.51 12.03
N ALA A 232 22.58 -3.45 12.84
CA ALA A 232 22.56 -2.07 12.37
C ALA A 232 23.76 -1.74 11.48
N ASP A 233 24.97 -2.14 11.88
CA ASP A 233 26.18 -1.93 11.08
C ASP A 233 26.09 -2.69 9.73
N SER A 234 25.65 -3.96 9.77
CA SER A 234 25.45 -4.75 8.54
C SER A 234 24.37 -4.18 7.63
N PHE A 235 23.26 -3.67 8.20
CA PHE A 235 22.22 -3.00 7.44
C PHE A 235 22.74 -1.75 6.74
N LEU A 236 23.52 -0.91 7.43
CA LEU A 236 24.13 0.28 6.83
C LEU A 236 25.07 -0.10 5.68
N ASP A 237 25.88 -1.15 5.83
CA ASP A 237 26.73 -1.66 4.74
C ASP A 237 25.89 -2.14 3.54
N ILE A 238 24.83 -2.92 3.78
CA ILE A 238 23.92 -3.38 2.72
C ILE A 238 23.37 -2.18 1.94
N VAL A 239 22.89 -1.16 2.64
CA VAL A 239 22.31 0.04 2.02
C VAL A 239 23.39 0.87 1.30
N GLU A 240 24.56 1.05 1.90
CA GLU A 240 25.65 1.86 1.36
C GLU A 240 26.22 1.29 0.06
N PHE A 241 26.38 -0.03 -0.02
CA PHE A 241 27.02 -0.68 -1.16
C PHE A 241 26.04 -1.12 -2.26
N HIS A 242 24.73 -1.14 -2.00
CA HIS A 242 23.75 -1.55 -3.01
C HIS A 242 23.67 -0.54 -4.18
N GLN A 243 23.85 -1.02 -5.42
CA GLN A 243 23.95 -0.18 -6.61
C GLN A 243 22.71 0.70 -6.84
N THR A 244 21.51 0.15 -6.64
CA THR A 244 20.26 0.92 -6.77
C THR A 244 20.22 2.09 -5.81
N ILE A 245 20.56 1.89 -4.54
CA ILE A 245 20.54 2.95 -3.54
C ILE A 245 21.59 4.01 -3.86
N ARG A 246 22.81 3.59 -4.22
CA ARG A 246 23.89 4.51 -4.62
C ARG A 246 23.51 5.41 -5.80
N SER A 247 22.75 4.87 -6.77
CA SER A 247 22.31 5.63 -7.94
C SER A 247 21.31 6.74 -7.61
N LEU A 248 20.66 6.70 -6.44
CA LEU A 248 19.69 7.71 -6.02
C LEU A 248 20.34 8.97 -5.41
N GLY A 249 21.64 8.95 -5.12
CA GLY A 249 22.36 10.11 -4.57
C GLY A 249 22.22 10.28 -3.04
N LEU A 250 22.25 11.53 -2.56
CA LEU A 250 22.02 11.86 -1.15
C LEU A 250 20.54 11.66 -0.83
N ILE A 251 20.22 10.58 -0.13
CA ILE A 251 18.85 10.25 0.25
C ILE A 251 18.77 9.85 1.72
N TRP A 252 17.68 10.26 2.36
CA TRP A 252 17.20 9.72 3.63
C TRP A 252 16.15 8.66 3.34
N ILE A 253 16.19 7.56 4.09
CA ILE A 253 15.36 6.38 3.89
C ILE A 253 14.74 5.99 5.23
N LEU A 254 13.41 5.94 5.31
CA LEU A 254 12.66 5.61 6.52
C LEU A 254 12.83 4.14 6.93
N ILE A 255 12.90 3.93 8.24
CA ILE A 255 12.92 2.63 8.94
C ILE A 255 11.98 2.70 10.18
N ASP A 256 11.73 1.57 10.85
CA ASP A 256 10.69 1.43 11.90
C ASP A 256 11.11 1.93 13.29
N GLY A 257 11.66 3.14 13.42
CA GLY A 257 12.01 3.72 14.72
C GLY A 257 11.21 4.97 15.05
N ILE A 258 10.78 5.11 16.29
CA ILE A 258 10.11 6.31 16.80
C ILE A 258 10.62 6.73 18.18
N THR A 259 10.40 7.99 18.52
CA THR A 259 10.53 8.50 19.89
C THR A 259 9.35 9.39 20.25
N SER A 260 9.04 9.45 21.55
CA SER A 260 8.09 10.40 22.13
C SER A 260 8.77 11.41 23.05
N VAL A 261 10.09 11.35 23.18
CA VAL A 261 10.88 12.24 24.04
C VAL A 261 11.80 13.08 23.17
N PRO A 262 11.37 14.30 22.79
CA PRO A 262 12.23 15.22 22.05
C PRO A 262 13.56 15.44 22.78
N ARG A 263 14.65 15.53 22.02
CA ARG A 263 16.04 15.74 22.52
C ARG A 263 16.69 14.53 23.20
N SER A 264 16.04 13.36 23.17
CA SER A 264 16.63 12.14 23.71
C SER A 264 17.43 11.39 22.64
N THR A 265 18.72 11.18 22.87
CA THR A 265 19.57 10.37 21.99
C THR A 265 19.46 8.86 22.28
N THR A 266 18.74 8.48 23.34
CA THR A 266 18.67 7.09 23.84
C THR A 266 17.25 6.55 23.98
N GLU A 267 16.21 7.39 23.97
CA GLU A 267 14.82 6.94 24.11
C GLU A 267 14.14 6.78 22.76
N TRP A 268 14.65 5.81 22.01
CA TRP A 268 14.09 5.37 20.73
C TRP A 268 13.54 3.96 20.85
N PHE A 269 12.50 3.66 20.09
CA PHE A 269 11.76 2.41 20.17
C PHE A 269 11.48 1.87 18.78
N TRP A 270 11.64 0.56 18.59
CA TRP A 270 11.12 -0.12 17.41
C TRP A 270 9.60 -0.21 17.54
N LYS A 271 8.83 0.39 16.64
CA LYS A 271 7.37 0.45 16.84
C LYS A 271 6.76 -0.96 16.82
N LYS A 272 7.26 -1.85 15.96
CA LYS A 272 6.73 -3.22 15.85
C LYS A 272 6.79 -3.98 17.17
N SER A 273 7.96 -4.03 17.82
CA SER A 273 8.13 -4.76 19.08
C SER A 273 7.71 -3.95 20.29
N GLY A 274 7.70 -2.62 20.18
CA GLY A 274 7.55 -1.71 21.32
C GLY A 274 8.81 -1.67 22.20
N ASN A 275 9.86 -2.41 21.85
CA ASN A 275 11.09 -2.48 22.63
C ASN A 275 11.90 -1.20 22.44
N LYS A 276 12.53 -0.76 23.53
CA LYS A 276 13.56 0.28 23.48
C LYS A 276 14.75 -0.25 22.68
N ILE A 277 15.32 0.59 21.83
CA ILE A 277 16.56 0.28 21.11
C ILE A 277 17.67 0.07 22.16
N SER A 278 18.21 -1.15 22.20
CA SER A 278 19.11 -1.62 23.27
C SER A 278 20.58 -1.26 23.04
N PHE A 279 20.92 -0.67 21.90
CA PHE A 279 22.27 -0.27 21.52
C PHE A 279 22.34 1.20 21.11
N MET A 280 23.54 1.76 21.13
CA MET A 280 23.77 3.11 20.65
C MET A 280 23.67 3.15 19.12
N LEU A 281 22.69 3.91 18.62
CA LEU A 281 22.50 4.15 17.21
C LEU A 281 23.73 4.86 16.61
N PRO A 282 24.27 4.39 15.47
CA PRO A 282 25.32 5.09 14.74
C PRO A 282 24.75 6.32 14.01
N TRP A 283 24.48 7.37 14.79
CA TRP A 283 24.00 8.65 14.29
C TRP A 283 24.97 9.29 13.29
N ASN A 284 24.42 9.99 12.31
CA ASN A 284 25.21 10.96 11.55
C ASN A 284 25.73 12.07 12.47
N PRO A 285 26.83 12.75 12.10
CA PRO A 285 27.33 13.88 12.86
C PRO A 285 26.24 14.94 13.09
N GLY A 286 26.04 15.31 14.35
CA GLY A 286 25.03 16.30 14.77
C GLY A 286 23.64 15.74 15.05
N GLN A 287 23.41 14.45 14.83
CA GLN A 287 22.09 13.82 15.00
C GLN A 287 21.98 13.00 16.28
N PRO A 288 20.76 12.83 16.84
CA PRO A 288 19.50 13.45 16.40
C PRO A 288 19.42 14.92 16.83
N ASP A 289 18.92 15.80 15.97
CA ASP A 289 18.84 17.24 16.22
C ASP A 289 17.43 17.73 16.57
N PHE A 290 16.42 16.88 16.40
CA PHE A 290 15.01 17.13 16.69
C PHE A 290 14.52 18.42 16.05
N TYR A 291 14.78 18.64 14.77
CA TYR A 291 14.47 19.90 14.11
C TYR A 291 13.02 20.34 14.37
N ASN A 292 12.87 21.53 14.96
CA ASN A 292 11.59 22.11 15.41
C ASN A 292 10.71 21.22 16.31
N ASN A 293 11.31 20.23 16.99
CA ASN A 293 10.64 19.17 17.76
C ASN A 293 9.63 18.36 16.92
N ARG A 294 9.85 18.20 15.61
CA ARG A 294 8.95 17.45 14.70
C ARG A 294 9.55 16.14 14.21
N GLU A 295 10.85 15.96 14.41
CA GLU A 295 11.61 14.82 13.92
C GLU A 295 11.61 13.70 14.97
N LEU A 296 10.61 12.83 14.85
CA LEU A 296 10.32 11.79 15.85
C LEU A 296 10.38 10.38 15.26
N CYS A 297 10.79 10.25 13.99
CA CYS A 297 10.91 8.99 13.26
C CYS A 297 12.35 8.77 12.79
N LEU A 298 12.79 7.52 12.66
CA LEU A 298 14.15 7.21 12.19
C LEU A 298 14.24 7.14 10.66
N THR A 299 15.34 7.69 10.15
CA THR A 299 15.83 7.45 8.79
C THR A 299 17.30 7.03 8.81
N VAL A 300 17.75 6.43 7.71
CA VAL A 300 19.16 6.25 7.39
C VAL A 300 19.52 6.98 6.11
N GLY A 301 20.72 7.52 6.04
CA GLY A 301 21.15 8.29 4.88
C GLY A 301 22.55 8.87 5.07
N LYS A 302 23.01 9.55 4.02
CA LYS A 302 24.30 10.27 4.04
C LYS A 302 24.08 11.69 4.51
N GLY A 303 24.58 12.01 5.71
CA GLY A 303 24.61 13.39 6.22
C GLY A 303 25.79 14.20 5.68
N ASN A 304 25.78 15.51 5.85
CA ASN A 304 26.99 16.33 5.65
C ASN A 304 27.66 16.52 7.03
N PRO A 305 28.98 16.26 7.22
CA PRO A 305 30.01 15.89 6.23
C PRO A 305 30.20 14.37 6.03
N SER A 306 29.38 13.53 6.66
CA SER A 306 29.52 12.07 6.57
C SER A 306 29.16 11.52 5.19
N HIS A 307 30.16 11.16 4.39
CA HIS A 307 29.93 10.45 3.14
C HIS A 307 29.43 9.00 3.31
N ARG A 308 29.30 8.52 4.56
CA ARG A 308 28.80 7.19 4.93
C ARG A 308 27.36 7.24 5.39
N PHE A 309 26.66 6.12 5.25
CA PHE A 309 25.30 6.01 5.80
C PHE A 309 25.34 6.01 7.33
N GLY A 310 24.44 6.77 7.92
CA GLY A 310 24.22 6.82 9.36
C GLY A 310 22.75 7.11 9.66
N PHE A 311 22.39 7.07 10.93
CA PHE A 311 21.03 7.35 11.38
C PHE A 311 20.76 8.86 11.45
N ASN A 312 19.51 9.22 11.28
CA ASN A 312 18.99 10.57 11.43
C ASN A 312 17.56 10.50 11.95
N ASP A 313 17.13 11.48 12.75
CA ASP A 313 15.72 11.71 13.01
C ASP A 313 15.05 12.45 11.84
N TRP A 314 13.75 12.27 11.69
CA TRP A 314 12.99 12.76 10.53
C TRP A 314 11.52 13.01 10.88
N PRO A 315 10.83 13.93 10.17
CA PRO A 315 9.40 14.13 10.36
C PRO A 315 8.60 12.87 9.99
N CYS A 316 7.67 12.48 10.86
CA CYS A 316 6.89 11.25 10.66
C CYS A 316 5.78 11.35 9.61
N TRP A 317 5.18 12.53 9.44
CA TRP A 317 3.88 12.69 8.76
C TRP A 317 3.92 13.52 7.49
N ASP A 318 4.74 14.58 7.49
CA ASP A 318 4.64 15.65 6.50
C ASP A 318 5.62 15.48 5.31
N THR A 319 6.33 14.35 5.23
CA THR A 319 7.36 14.14 4.21
C THR A 319 7.19 12.79 3.51
N ALA A 320 7.14 12.82 2.18
CA ALA A 320 7.18 11.63 1.35
C ALA A 320 8.63 11.19 1.15
N THR A 321 9.04 10.15 1.87
CA THR A 321 10.42 9.67 1.91
C THR A 321 10.48 8.22 1.40
N PRO A 322 11.56 7.80 0.71
CA PRO A 322 11.83 6.39 0.47
C PRO A 322 11.88 5.61 1.79
N PHE A 323 11.64 4.31 1.75
CA PHE A 323 11.65 3.46 2.95
C PHE A 323 12.19 2.08 2.63
N ILE A 324 12.59 1.30 3.64
CA ILE A 324 13.03 -0.09 3.45
C ILE A 324 12.15 -1.01 4.27
N CYS A 325 11.64 -2.06 3.62
CA CYS A 325 10.95 -3.15 4.28
C CYS A 325 11.91 -4.31 4.59
N GLN A 326 11.50 -5.19 5.49
CA GLN A 326 12.20 -6.41 5.87
C GLN A 326 11.24 -7.62 5.85
N LYS A 327 11.82 -8.80 5.72
CA LYS A 327 11.18 -10.09 6.03
C LYS A 327 12.09 -10.86 6.97
N ILE A 328 11.54 -11.43 8.04
CA ILE A 328 12.25 -12.31 8.97
C ILE A 328 11.85 -13.75 8.65
N ASP A 329 12.84 -14.60 8.38
CA ASP A 329 12.66 -16.05 8.24
C ASP A 329 13.48 -16.74 9.37
N PHE A 330 12.83 -17.60 10.16
CA PHE A 330 13.52 -18.43 11.15
C PHE A 330 14.08 -19.67 10.47
N VAL A 331 15.37 -19.96 10.68
CA VAL A 331 16.01 -21.14 10.11
C VAL A 331 15.63 -22.33 11.00
N MET A 332 14.66 -23.14 10.56
CA MET A 332 14.34 -24.41 11.23
C MET A 332 15.42 -25.44 10.87
N HIS A 333 16.07 -26.00 11.88
CA HIS A 333 16.97 -27.15 11.74
C HIS A 333 16.22 -28.47 11.84
#